data_AF-A0A2B9DXS9-F1
#
_entry.id   AF-A0A2B9DXS9-F1
#
_cell.length_a   1.000
_cell.length_b   1.000
_cell.length_c   1.000
_cell.angle_alpha   90.00
_cell.angle_beta   90.00
_cell.angle_gamma   90.00
#
_symmetry.space_group_name_H-M   'P 1'
#
loop_
_entity.id
_entity.type
_entity.pdbx_description
1 polymer ?
#
loop_
_entity_poly.entity_id
_entity_poly.type
_entity_poly.pdbx_seq_one_letter_code
_entity_poly.pdbx_strand_id
1 'polypeptide(L)'
;MEPISSSSDSSLNENSDEYLEEAEQNMLRAFDKIQKRYGWTDDYVLSIPYSRLMDLFSLIAREEQQEELNEWKKMAFIGFQTRQLEEGTTFNDYLQAFGLTDNQGDKESSYEMGEVWTKEECEAHVEQIMAHFQEDDEE
;
A
#
# COMPACT_ATOMS: atom_id res chain seq x y z
N MET A 1 17.37 52.69 -23.46
CA MET A 1 17.86 51.35 -23.07
C MET A 1 17.12 50.98 -21.80
N GLU A 2 16.07 50.19 -21.95
CA GLU A 2 15.33 49.61 -20.82
C GLU A 2 15.95 48.25 -20.49
N PRO A 3 16.03 47.85 -19.20
CA PRO A 3 16.36 46.48 -18.86
C PRO A 3 15.11 45.59 -18.95
N ILE A 4 15.17 44.60 -19.83
CA ILE A 4 14.30 43.42 -19.81
C ILE A 4 14.73 42.52 -18.64
N SER A 5 14.11 42.67 -17.48
CA SER A 5 14.25 41.70 -16.39
C SER A 5 13.34 40.50 -16.65
N SER A 6 13.98 39.44 -17.14
CA SER A 6 13.81 38.05 -16.72
C SER A 6 12.43 37.65 -16.20
N SER A 7 11.53 37.26 -17.11
CA SER A 7 10.50 36.26 -16.78
C SER A 7 11.12 34.88 -16.89
N SER A 8 11.47 34.26 -15.77
CA SER A 8 11.73 32.82 -15.71
C SER A 8 11.48 32.32 -14.28
N ASP A 9 10.67 31.25 -14.21
CA ASP A 9 10.55 30.27 -13.12
C ASP A 9 9.68 30.59 -11.90
N SER A 10 8.35 30.56 -12.09
CA SER A 10 7.36 30.43 -11.01
C SER A 10 6.49 29.16 -11.09
N SER A 11 6.73 28.26 -12.05
CA SER A 11 5.88 27.07 -12.27
C SER A 11 6.35 25.80 -11.56
N LEU A 12 7.54 25.78 -10.97
CA LEU A 12 8.07 24.61 -10.25
C LEU A 12 7.63 24.55 -8.78
N ASN A 13 7.21 25.69 -8.21
CA ASN A 13 6.89 25.79 -6.79
C ASN A 13 5.44 25.36 -6.49
N GLU A 14 4.50 25.68 -7.37
CA GLU A 14 3.06 25.35 -7.18
C GLU A 14 2.81 23.84 -7.19
N ASN A 15 3.51 23.09 -8.05
CA ASN A 15 3.36 21.64 -8.12
C ASN A 15 3.91 20.95 -6.86
N SER A 16 5.00 21.44 -6.27
CA SER A 16 5.62 20.83 -5.10
C SER A 16 4.75 20.96 -3.84
N ASP A 17 4.06 22.09 -3.70
CA ASP A 17 3.16 22.32 -2.57
C ASP A 17 1.90 21.43 -2.65
N GLU A 18 1.35 21.23 -3.86
CA GLU A 18 0.20 20.34 -4.08
C GLU A 18 0.53 18.88 -3.73
N TYR A 19 1.71 18.37 -4.13
CA TYR A 19 2.14 17.02 -3.79
C TYR A 19 2.33 16.81 -2.28
N LEU A 20 2.81 17.83 -1.57
CA LEU A 20 2.99 17.75 -0.11
C LEU A 20 1.63 17.74 0.61
N GLU A 21 0.68 18.58 0.18
CA GLU A 21 -0.67 18.61 0.74
C GLU A 21 -1.41 17.28 0.50
N GLU A 22 -1.30 16.70 -0.70
CA GLU A 22 -1.88 15.39 -0.99
C GLU A 22 -1.27 14.28 -0.14
N ALA A 23 0.06 14.29 0.03
CA ALA A 23 0.74 13.32 0.88
C ALA A 23 0.31 13.43 2.36
N GLU A 24 0.17 14.65 2.88
CA GLU A 24 -0.32 14.89 4.24
C GLU A 24 -1.76 14.39 4.42
N GLN A 25 -2.66 14.73 3.49
CA GLN A 25 -4.04 14.25 3.54
C GLN A 25 -4.13 12.72 3.45
N ASN A 26 -3.31 12.09 2.61
CA ASN A 26 -3.25 10.64 2.51
C ASN A 26 -2.74 10.00 3.80
N MET A 27 -1.74 10.58 4.45
CA MET A 27 -1.28 10.12 5.77
C MET A 27 -2.39 10.23 6.81
N LEU A 28 -3.07 11.37 6.92
CA LEU A 28 -4.16 11.57 7.88
C LEU A 28 -5.29 10.55 7.68
N ARG A 29 -5.70 10.32 6.43
CA ARG A 29 -6.70 9.30 6.08
C ARG A 29 -6.25 7.90 6.50
N ALA A 30 -4.96 7.60 6.35
CA ALA A 30 -4.41 6.31 6.72
C ALA A 30 -4.36 6.11 8.25
N PHE A 31 -4.08 7.18 9.01
CA PHE A 31 -4.19 7.19 10.47
C PHE A 31 -5.63 6.89 10.91
N ASP A 32 -6.61 7.60 10.37
CA ASP A 32 -8.03 7.39 10.68
C ASP A 32 -8.45 5.92 10.45
N LYS A 33 -7.96 5.31 9.36
CA LYS A 33 -8.22 3.89 9.06
C LYS A 33 -7.64 2.96 10.12
N ILE A 34 -6.39 3.19 10.54
CA ILE A 34 -5.76 2.41 11.62
C ILE A 34 -6.56 2.55 12.92
N GLN A 35 -6.91 3.78 13.30
CA GLN A 35 -7.67 4.04 14.52
C GLN A 35 -9.04 3.40 14.49
N LYS A 36 -9.78 3.53 13.39
CA LYS A 36 -11.10 2.93 13.21
C LYS A 36 -11.04 1.40 13.30
N ARG A 37 -9.97 0.79 12.80
CA ARG A 37 -9.84 -0.68 12.72
C ARG A 37 -9.32 -1.31 14.00
N TYR A 38 -8.35 -0.68 14.66
CA TYR A 38 -7.67 -1.25 15.82
C TYR A 38 -7.99 -0.54 17.14
N GLY A 39 -8.69 0.59 17.10
CA GLY A 39 -9.01 1.40 18.28
C GLY A 39 -7.82 2.11 18.91
N TRP A 40 -6.73 2.28 18.16
CA TRP A 40 -5.51 2.92 18.63
C TRP A 40 -5.68 4.44 18.73
N THR A 41 -4.95 5.07 19.65
CA THR A 41 -4.89 6.53 19.77
C THR A 41 -3.82 7.11 18.84
N ASP A 42 -3.92 8.41 18.53
CA ASP A 42 -2.89 9.12 17.73
C ASP A 42 -1.50 8.92 18.30
N ASP A 43 -1.35 9.10 19.63
CA ASP A 43 -0.07 8.93 20.32
C ASP A 43 0.55 7.55 20.09
N TYR A 44 -0.28 6.50 20.05
CA TYR A 44 0.19 5.16 19.80
C TYR A 44 0.62 4.98 18.34
N VAL A 45 -0.20 5.44 17.38
CA VAL A 45 0.13 5.35 15.95
C VAL A 45 1.42 6.12 15.64
N LEU A 46 1.60 7.32 16.21
CA LEU A 46 2.82 8.13 16.06
C LEU A 46 4.06 7.51 16.70
N SER A 47 3.89 6.62 17.68
CA SER A 47 5.00 5.89 18.30
C SER A 47 5.53 4.72 17.46
N ILE A 48 4.80 4.32 16.42
CA ILE A 48 5.17 3.20 15.55
C ILE A 48 6.32 3.62 14.62
N PRO A 49 7.37 2.78 14.43
CA PRO A 49 8.39 3.04 13.43
C PRO A 49 7.78 3.23 12.03
N TYR A 50 8.26 4.24 11.29
CA TYR A 50 7.72 4.60 9.99
C TYR A 50 7.60 3.42 9.02
N SER A 51 8.59 2.51 9.00
CA SER A 51 8.55 1.29 8.17
C SER A 51 7.35 0.40 8.50
N ARG A 52 7.11 0.15 9.78
CA ARG A 52 5.96 -0.64 10.24
C ARG A 52 4.63 0.06 9.98
N LEU A 53 4.61 1.39 10.08
CA LEU A 53 3.43 2.18 9.73
C LEU A 53 3.08 2.03 8.24
N MET A 54 4.10 2.07 7.36
CA MET A 54 3.92 1.86 5.92
C MET A 54 3.50 0.43 5.57
N ASP A 55 4.03 -0.58 6.27
CA ASP A 55 3.57 -1.97 6.15
C ASP A 55 2.08 -2.09 6.49
N LEU A 56 1.64 -1.45 7.59
CA LEU A 56 0.25 -1.45 8.02
C LEU A 56 -0.66 -0.76 7.00
N PHE A 57 -0.24 0.38 6.45
CA PHE A 57 -1.00 1.05 5.40
C PHE A 57 -1.14 0.19 4.14
N SER A 58 -0.05 -0.46 3.73
CA SER A 58 -0.03 -1.36 2.57
C SER A 58 -0.92 -2.59 2.79
N LEU A 59 -0.98 -3.11 4.02
CA LEU A 59 -1.86 -4.20 4.38
C LEU A 59 -3.33 -3.78 4.29
N ILE A 60 -3.69 -2.67 4.94
CA ILE A 60 -5.08 -2.17 4.95
C ILE A 60 -5.56 -1.86 3.54
N ALA A 61 -4.75 -1.17 2.73
CA ALA A 61 -5.12 -0.83 1.35
C ALA A 61 -5.38 -2.07 0.49
N ARG A 62 -4.56 -3.11 0.65
CA ARG A 62 -4.72 -4.38 -0.07
C ARG A 62 -6.00 -5.11 0.33
N GLU A 63 -6.33 -5.10 1.62
CA GLU A 63 -7.55 -5.73 2.11
C GLU A 63 -8.80 -4.98 1.62
N GLU A 64 -8.80 -3.64 1.66
CA GLU A 64 -9.88 -2.83 1.10
C GLU A 64 -10.06 -3.09 -0.40
N GLN A 65 -8.96 -3.12 -1.16
CA GLN A 65 -9.00 -3.44 -2.59
C GLN A 65 -9.59 -4.83 -2.85
N GLN A 66 -9.24 -5.82 -2.01
CA GLN A 66 -9.77 -7.17 -2.11
C GLN A 66 -11.28 -7.22 -1.77
N GLU A 67 -11.72 -6.46 -0.77
CA GLU A 67 -13.13 -6.33 -0.41
C GLU A 67 -13.94 -5.70 -1.55
N GLU A 68 -13.47 -4.57 -2.11
CA GLU A 68 -14.10 -3.92 -3.26
C GLU A 68 -14.16 -4.85 -4.47
N LEU A 69 -13.07 -5.55 -4.78
CA LEU A 69 -13.02 -6.50 -5.88
C LEU A 69 -14.01 -7.65 -5.67
N ASN A 70 -14.16 -8.13 -4.43
CA ASN A 70 -15.17 -9.14 -4.09
C ASN A 70 -16.60 -8.61 -4.27
N GLU A 71 -16.87 -7.34 -3.93
CA GLU A 71 -18.16 -6.72 -4.18
C GLU A 71 -18.44 -6.59 -5.69
N TRP A 72 -17.46 -6.14 -6.46
CA TRP A 72 -17.58 -6.08 -7.92
C TRP A 72 -17.81 -7.47 -8.54
N LYS A 73 -17.14 -8.52 -8.05
CA LYS A 73 -17.40 -9.91 -8.47
C LYS A 73 -18.84 -10.34 -8.15
N LYS A 74 -19.40 -9.98 -7.00
CA LYS A 74 -20.81 -10.25 -6.66
C LYS A 74 -21.76 -9.55 -7.63
N MET A 75 -21.49 -8.28 -7.95
CA MET A 75 -22.30 -7.51 -8.90
C MET A 75 -22.19 -8.08 -10.32
N ALA A 76 -20.99 -8.47 -10.72
CA ALA A 76 -20.76 -9.16 -11.99
C ALA A 76 -21.51 -10.50 -12.05
N PHE A 77 -21.59 -11.25 -10.95
CA PHE A 77 -22.37 -12.48 -10.89
C PHE A 77 -23.86 -12.22 -11.12
N ILE A 78 -24.44 -11.17 -10.53
CA ILE A 78 -25.83 -10.78 -10.79
C ILE A 78 -26.00 -10.43 -12.28
N GLY A 79 -25.06 -9.69 -12.86
CA GLY A 79 -25.05 -9.34 -14.29
C GLY A 79 -24.97 -10.58 -15.19
N PHE A 80 -24.14 -11.56 -14.82
CA PHE A 80 -24.00 -12.83 -15.52
C PHE A 80 -25.29 -13.65 -15.52
N GLN A 81 -25.98 -13.74 -14.37
CA GLN A 81 -27.24 -14.49 -14.24
C GLN A 81 -28.42 -13.83 -14.99
N THR A 82 -28.40 -12.51 -15.13
CA THR A 82 -29.53 -11.74 -15.70
C THR A 82 -29.39 -11.44 -17.18
N ARG A 83 -28.20 -11.62 -17.75
CA ARG A 83 -27.94 -11.37 -19.17
C ARG A 83 -28.11 -12.65 -20.00
N GLN A 84 -28.67 -12.50 -21.20
CA GLN A 84 -28.57 -13.53 -22.23
C GLN A 84 -27.19 -13.42 -22.89
N LEU A 85 -26.25 -14.21 -22.39
CA LEU A 85 -24.89 -14.30 -22.93
C LEU A 85 -24.82 -15.34 -24.05
N GLU A 86 -23.77 -15.27 -24.85
CA GLU A 86 -23.51 -16.26 -25.90
C GLU A 86 -23.36 -17.66 -25.28
N GLU A 87 -23.90 -18.66 -25.97
CA GLU A 87 -23.92 -20.05 -25.53
C GLU A 87 -22.49 -20.56 -25.32
N GLY A 88 -22.15 -20.94 -24.08
CA GLY A 88 -20.82 -21.39 -23.70
C GLY A 88 -19.95 -20.36 -22.96
N THR A 89 -20.40 -19.10 -22.82
CA THR A 89 -19.68 -18.10 -22.01
C THR A 89 -19.66 -18.51 -20.53
N THR A 90 -18.47 -18.68 -19.95
CA THR A 90 -18.35 -18.97 -18.53
C THR A 90 -18.34 -17.69 -17.70
N PHE A 91 -18.59 -17.82 -16.40
CA PHE A 91 -18.48 -16.68 -15.49
C PHE A 91 -17.04 -16.14 -15.41
N ASN A 92 -16.02 -16.97 -15.60
CA ASN A 92 -14.64 -16.52 -15.61
C ASN A 92 -14.35 -15.64 -16.84
N ASP A 93 -14.81 -16.04 -18.03
CA ASP A 93 -14.70 -15.23 -19.25
C ASP A 93 -15.41 -13.88 -19.08
N TYR A 94 -16.55 -13.91 -18.41
CA TYR A 94 -17.29 -12.70 -18.04
C TYR A 94 -16.47 -11.80 -17.11
N LEU A 95 -15.90 -12.33 -16.02
CA LEU A 95 -15.04 -11.56 -15.12
C LEU A 95 -13.80 -11.00 -15.83
N GLN A 96 -13.18 -11.77 -16.72
CA GLN A 96 -12.01 -11.36 -17.48
C GLN A 96 -12.32 -10.17 -18.38
N ALA A 97 -13.48 -10.18 -19.04
CA ALA A 97 -13.94 -9.06 -19.86
C ALA A 97 -14.12 -7.76 -19.07
N PHE A 98 -14.41 -7.85 -17.76
CA PHE A 98 -14.51 -6.70 -16.85
C PHE A 98 -13.22 -6.39 -16.09
N GLY A 99 -12.13 -7.13 -16.32
CA GLY A 99 -10.88 -6.95 -15.58
C GLY A 99 -10.99 -7.31 -14.09
N LEU A 100 -11.97 -8.14 -13.71
CA LEU A 100 -12.23 -8.56 -12.33
C LEU A 100 -11.61 -9.93 -12.00
N THR A 101 -10.81 -10.49 -12.90
CA THR A 101 -10.01 -11.68 -12.62
C THR A 101 -8.85 -11.34 -11.72
N ASP A 102 -8.46 -12.29 -10.86
CA ASP A 102 -7.26 -12.17 -10.03
C ASP A 102 -6.02 -12.30 -10.93
N ASN A 103 -5.73 -11.27 -11.72
CA ASN A 103 -4.42 -11.12 -12.35
C ASN A 103 -3.41 -10.70 -11.25
N GLN A 104 -3.22 -11.57 -10.27
CA GLN A 104 -1.99 -11.66 -9.49
C GLN A 104 -0.93 -12.38 -10.33
N GLY A 105 -0.63 -11.80 -11.49
CA GLY A 105 0.48 -12.21 -12.34
C GLY A 105 1.53 -11.10 -12.35
N ASP A 106 2.50 -11.22 -11.45
CA ASP A 106 3.89 -10.78 -11.63
C ASP A 106 4.15 -9.46 -12.35
N LYS A 107 4.27 -8.38 -11.56
CA LYS A 107 5.42 -7.45 -11.53
C LYS A 107 5.17 -6.37 -10.49
N GLU A 108 6.15 -6.18 -9.59
CA GLU A 108 6.17 -5.19 -8.50
C GLU A 108 5.50 -5.59 -7.18
N SER A 109 5.86 -6.75 -6.66
CA SER A 109 6.88 -6.76 -5.60
C SER A 109 7.22 -8.20 -5.27
N SER A 110 8.42 -8.61 -5.65
CA SER A 110 9.11 -9.70 -5.00
C SER A 110 9.49 -9.25 -3.59
N TYR A 111 8.51 -9.07 -2.69
CA TYR A 111 8.80 -9.39 -1.32
C TYR A 111 8.86 -10.91 -1.31
N GLU A 112 10.08 -11.45 -1.35
CA GLU A 112 10.32 -12.78 -0.81
C GLU A 112 9.47 -12.86 0.45
N MET A 113 8.54 -13.81 0.47
CA MET A 113 7.82 -14.17 1.68
C MET A 113 8.90 -14.71 2.60
N GLY A 114 9.56 -13.79 3.32
CA GLY A 114 10.73 -14.05 4.11
C GLY A 114 10.44 -15.24 4.98
N GLU A 115 11.38 -16.18 5.03
CA GLU A 115 11.28 -17.36 5.88
C GLU A 115 10.65 -16.97 7.21
N VAL A 116 9.52 -17.58 7.53
CA VAL A 116 8.84 -17.34 8.80
C VAL A 116 9.72 -17.96 9.86
N TRP A 117 10.63 -17.16 10.41
CA TRP A 117 11.49 -17.57 11.49
C TRP A 117 10.66 -17.85 12.73
N THR A 118 10.97 -18.97 13.36
CA THR A 118 10.52 -19.25 14.70
C THR A 118 11.04 -18.19 15.66
N LYS A 119 10.39 -18.06 16.82
CA LYS A 119 10.78 -17.09 17.85
C LYS A 119 12.27 -17.22 18.20
N GLU A 120 12.76 -18.46 18.32
CA GLU A 120 14.14 -18.78 18.65
C GLU A 120 15.13 -18.33 17.56
N GLU A 121 14.76 -18.45 16.29
CA GLU A 121 15.58 -17.99 15.15
C GLU A 121 15.64 -16.45 15.07
N CYS A 122 14.53 -15.77 15.35
CA CYS A 122 14.49 -14.31 15.46
C CYS A 122 15.36 -13.80 16.61
N GLU A 123 15.27 -14.42 17.79
CA GLU A 123 16.07 -14.04 18.96
C GLU A 123 17.57 -14.23 18.69
N ALA A 124 17.97 -15.36 18.11
CA ALA A 124 19.37 -15.62 17.75
C ALA A 124 19.91 -14.64 16.70
N HIS A 125 19.11 -14.26 15.71
CA HIS A 125 19.54 -13.27 14.71
C HIS A 125 19.72 -11.87 15.32
N VAL A 126 18.83 -11.47 16.22
CA VAL A 126 18.94 -10.18 16.92
C VAL A 126 20.17 -10.15 17.83
N GLU A 127 20.47 -11.24 18.55
CA GLU A 127 21.70 -11.36 19.35
C GLU A 127 22.96 -11.23 18.49
N GLN A 128 22.97 -11.83 17.30
CA GLN A 128 24.08 -11.73 16.37
C GLN A 128 24.29 -10.30 15.83
N ILE A 129 23.21 -9.59 15.51
CA ILE A 129 23.27 -8.19 15.11
C ILE A 129 23.80 -7.32 16.26
N MET A 130 23.29 -7.52 17.48
CA MET A 130 23.74 -6.76 18.65
C MET A 130 25.23 -7.00 18.95
N ALA A 131 25.73 -8.22 18.79
CA ALA A 131 27.15 -8.53 18.97
C ALA A 131 28.03 -7.80 17.94
N HIS A 132 27.60 -7.74 16.67
CA HIS A 132 28.33 -7.01 15.63
C HIS A 132 28.48 -5.52 15.95
N PHE A 133 27.45 -4.88 16.53
CA PHE A 133 27.53 -3.48 16.93
C PHE A 133 28.32 -3.26 18.23
N GLN A 134 28.48 -4.28 19.07
CA GLN A 134 29.29 -4.20 20.29
C GLN A 134 30.79 -4.39 20.01
N GLU A 135 31.15 -5.14 18.96
CA GLU A 135 32.55 -5.28 18.53
C GLU A 135 33.08 -4.00 17.83
N ASP A 136 32.21 -3.20 17.21
CA ASP A 136 32.58 -1.93 16.56
C ASP A 136 32.80 -0.75 17.54
N ASP A 137 32.42 -0.89 18.81
CA ASP A 137 32.62 0.12 19.87
C ASP A 137 33.93 -0.09 20.68
N GLU A 138 34.70 -1.16 20.40
CA GLU A 138 35.98 -1.48 21.08
C GLU A 138 37.25 -1.09 20.29
N GLU A 139 37.15 -0.28 19.22
CA GLU A 139 38.32 0.31 18.51
C GLU A 139 38.54 1.81 18.78
#